data_AF-A0A0F8ZCX5-F1
#
_entry.id   AF-A0A0F8ZCX5-F1
#
_cell.length_a   1.000
_cell.length_b   1.000
_cell.length_c   1.000
_cell.angle_alpha   90.00
_cell.angle_beta   90.00
_cell.angle_gamma   90.00
#
_symmetry.space_group_name_H-M   'P 1'
#
loop_
_entity.id
_entity.type
_entity.pdbx_description
1 polymer ?
#
loop_
_entity_poly.entity_id
_entity_poly.type
_entity_poly.pdbx_seq_one_letter_code
_entity_poly.pdbx_strand_id
1 'polypeptide(L)'
;MTNKAFLVRDGLRSGSTLVINSAGGWVGNTITEVFGGTAQTTYAIGDILFASAPNTLSKLPKGSAGQVLTMGSPLLPSWAANAGLQNLFDEFTGDTGSIVADDTNQKLIIAGGTGISTVIAGSPVTLTITNDSPNVDQNIWLNIDADSGGPVAADTTSDTFTITGGTLITTSISGDAVTINWAASLNDLSDVTITGGAGSPSLPTIGDTLFYDGAAWVNLARGTAGQVLTMGSPLVPSWAANTGVQNLFDEFVGDTGSIVADDTNQKLIIAGGAGISTAIAGSPVTLTITNDSPNVDQNIFATVTGDSGTVTADSTATNVKIAGGLNITTSATGSPQVLTVATLADIVVDSVDLGVIGTFTSSTLTTAATTQVAIGSFAIATYRSAEFTIQAVQGDNYHTTK
;
A
#
# COMPACT_ATOMS: atom_id res chain seq x y z
N MET A 1 -119.92 -106.96 28.36
CA MET A 1 -119.37 -105.79 27.64
C MET A 1 -118.84 -106.31 26.31
N THR A 2 -119.65 -106.36 25.25
CA THR A 2 -119.68 -105.34 24.19
C THR A 2 -118.28 -104.95 23.69
N ASN A 3 -117.87 -105.54 22.57
CA ASN A 3 -117.46 -104.71 21.44
C ASN A 3 -117.94 -105.37 20.16
N LYS A 4 -118.83 -104.65 19.48
CA LYS A 4 -119.54 -105.07 18.28
C LYS A 4 -118.54 -105.49 17.22
N ALA A 5 -118.81 -106.62 16.57
CA ALA A 5 -118.24 -106.95 15.28
C ALA A 5 -118.41 -105.72 14.35
N PHE A 6 -117.30 -105.13 13.93
CA PHE A 6 -117.28 -104.20 12.82
C PHE A 6 -117.54 -105.03 11.56
N LEU A 7 -118.83 -105.26 11.27
CA LEU A 7 -119.24 -105.62 9.92
C LEU A 7 -118.88 -104.43 9.03
N VAL A 8 -117.81 -104.56 8.25
CA VAL A 8 -117.68 -103.80 7.01
C VAL A 8 -118.80 -104.31 6.11
N ARG A 9 -119.87 -103.53 6.04
CA ARG A 9 -121.02 -103.69 5.15
C ARG A 9 -120.55 -103.61 3.69
N ASP A 10 -121.23 -104.37 2.83
CA ASP A 10 -121.23 -104.35 1.36
C ASP A 10 -120.32 -103.30 0.71
N GLY A 11 -119.22 -103.76 0.13
CA GLY A 11 -118.35 -102.92 -0.70
C GLY A 11 -116.99 -103.53 -1.03
N LEU A 12 -116.50 -104.49 -0.24
CA LEU A 12 -115.23 -105.17 -0.51
C LEU A 12 -115.44 -106.30 -1.52
N ARG A 13 -115.19 -106.03 -2.81
CA ARG A 13 -115.22 -107.03 -3.89
C ARG A 13 -114.22 -108.16 -3.60
N SER A 14 -114.70 -109.40 -3.69
CA SER A 14 -113.91 -110.63 -3.54
C SER A 14 -112.61 -110.55 -4.36
N GLY A 15 -111.46 -110.72 -3.69
CA GLY A 15 -110.12 -110.64 -4.29
C GLY A 15 -109.29 -109.41 -3.92
N SER A 16 -109.83 -108.43 -3.18
CA SER A 16 -109.06 -107.28 -2.69
C SER A 16 -108.69 -107.44 -1.20
N THR A 17 -107.44 -107.80 -0.91
CA THR A 17 -106.93 -107.94 0.46
C THR A 17 -106.56 -106.57 1.03
N LEU A 18 -107.51 -105.88 1.65
CA LEU A 18 -107.20 -104.81 2.59
C LEU A 18 -106.60 -105.45 3.86
N VAL A 19 -105.27 -105.49 3.95
CA VAL A 19 -104.57 -106.04 5.12
C VAL A 19 -104.34 -104.90 6.13
N ILE A 20 -105.07 -104.94 7.24
CA ILE A 20 -104.79 -104.13 8.42
C ILE A 20 -104.24 -105.08 9.48
N ASN A 21 -103.08 -104.77 10.06
CA ASN A 21 -102.51 -105.60 11.11
C ASN A 21 -103.35 -105.56 12.39
N SER A 22 -103.06 -106.46 13.31
CA SER A 22 -103.72 -106.55 14.62
C SER A 22 -103.55 -105.29 15.48
N ALA A 23 -102.67 -104.35 15.12
CA ALA A 23 -102.50 -103.05 15.76
C ALA A 23 -103.31 -101.92 15.09
N GLY A 24 -104.14 -102.23 14.08
CA GLY A 24 -104.94 -101.24 13.36
C GLY A 24 -104.18 -100.45 12.29
N GLY A 25 -102.92 -100.80 12.01
CA GLY A 25 -102.09 -100.20 10.98
C GLY A 25 -102.28 -100.88 9.62
N TRP A 26 -102.37 -100.09 8.56
CA TRP A 26 -102.43 -100.60 7.19
C TRP A 26 -101.11 -101.24 6.76
N VAL A 27 -101.18 -102.44 6.18
CA VAL A 27 -100.02 -103.26 5.74
C VAL A 27 -100.17 -103.59 4.25
N GLY A 28 -100.17 -102.55 3.41
CA GLY A 28 -100.27 -102.67 1.95
C GLY A 28 -99.22 -101.83 1.21
N ASN A 29 -99.19 -101.95 -0.12
CA ASN A 29 -98.39 -101.08 -1.01
C ASN A 29 -98.94 -99.66 -0.97
N THR A 30 -98.07 -98.64 -0.96
CA THR A 30 -98.43 -97.20 -0.92
C THR A 30 -99.71 -96.87 -1.69
N ILE A 31 -100.63 -96.11 -1.08
CA ILE A 31 -101.75 -95.53 -1.82
C ILE A 31 -101.16 -94.54 -2.83
N THR A 32 -101.42 -94.76 -4.12
CA THR A 32 -100.90 -93.90 -5.18
C THR A 32 -101.64 -92.56 -5.22
N GLU A 33 -101.04 -91.57 -5.86
CA GLU A 33 -101.55 -90.20 -5.96
C GLU A 33 -102.91 -90.13 -6.67
N VAL A 34 -103.15 -91.02 -7.63
CA VAL A 34 -104.43 -91.14 -8.36
C VAL A 34 -105.60 -91.49 -7.43
N PHE A 35 -105.31 -92.12 -6.28
CA PHE A 35 -106.31 -92.51 -5.27
C PHE A 35 -106.22 -91.65 -4.00
N GLY A 36 -105.65 -90.45 -4.10
CA GLY A 36 -105.54 -89.50 -3.00
C GLY A 36 -104.44 -89.81 -1.99
N GLY A 37 -103.57 -90.79 -2.28
CA GLY A 37 -102.36 -91.05 -1.50
C GLY A 37 -101.17 -90.21 -1.97
N THR A 38 -99.98 -90.54 -1.49
CA THR A 38 -98.73 -89.83 -1.85
C THR A 38 -97.74 -90.70 -2.64
N ALA A 39 -98.04 -91.99 -2.81
CA ALA A 39 -97.12 -93.02 -3.30
C ALA A 39 -95.77 -93.11 -2.53
N GLN A 40 -95.65 -92.52 -1.34
CA GLN A 40 -94.43 -92.58 -0.53
C GLN A 40 -94.57 -93.53 0.65
N THR A 41 -93.54 -94.32 0.93
CA THR A 41 -93.44 -95.17 2.13
C THR A 41 -92.69 -94.49 3.28
N THR A 42 -91.88 -93.48 2.98
CA THR A 42 -90.95 -92.85 3.93
C THR A 42 -90.75 -91.37 3.63
N TYR A 43 -90.43 -90.61 4.68
CA TYR A 43 -90.05 -89.20 4.60
C TYR A 43 -88.84 -88.96 5.50
N ALA A 44 -87.88 -88.18 5.01
CA ALA A 44 -86.86 -87.61 5.89
C ALA A 44 -87.37 -86.27 6.45
N ILE A 45 -86.87 -85.89 7.62
CA ILE A 45 -87.20 -84.59 8.23
C ILE A 45 -86.79 -83.47 7.27
N GLY A 46 -87.75 -82.60 6.92
CA GLY A 46 -87.53 -81.45 6.05
C GLY A 46 -87.73 -81.72 4.55
N ASP A 47 -88.07 -82.94 4.14
CA ASP A 47 -88.48 -83.23 2.76
C ASP A 47 -89.76 -82.44 2.41
N ILE A 48 -89.82 -81.94 1.18
CA ILE A 48 -91.01 -81.28 0.61
C ILE A 48 -91.63 -82.22 -0.41
N LEU A 49 -92.94 -82.46 -0.30
CA LEU A 49 -93.70 -83.16 -1.33
C LEU A 49 -94.30 -82.13 -2.29
N PHE A 50 -94.04 -82.28 -3.58
CA PHE A 50 -94.53 -81.35 -4.61
C PHE A 50 -95.06 -82.12 -5.82
N ALA A 51 -95.98 -81.51 -6.56
CA ALA A 51 -96.46 -82.05 -7.82
C ALA A 51 -95.39 -81.84 -8.89
N SER A 52 -94.76 -82.93 -9.34
CA SER A 52 -93.73 -82.91 -10.38
C SER A 52 -94.29 -83.12 -11.78
N ALA A 53 -95.49 -83.69 -11.88
CA ALA A 53 -96.26 -83.85 -13.10
C ALA A 53 -97.75 -84.03 -12.74
N PRO A 54 -98.69 -83.96 -13.72
CA PRO A 54 -100.09 -84.30 -13.47
C PRO A 54 -100.22 -85.66 -12.78
N ASN A 55 -100.96 -85.70 -11.66
CA ASN A 55 -101.17 -86.90 -10.85
C ASN A 55 -99.89 -87.58 -10.32
N THR A 56 -98.77 -86.85 -10.23
CA THR A 56 -97.49 -87.39 -9.73
C THR A 56 -96.96 -86.48 -8.64
N LEU A 57 -96.67 -87.03 -7.47
CA LEU A 57 -96.02 -86.32 -6.36
C LEU A 57 -94.59 -86.83 -6.21
N SER A 58 -93.63 -85.91 -6.17
CA SER A 58 -92.23 -86.22 -5.93
C SER A 58 -91.73 -85.58 -4.66
N LYS A 59 -90.75 -86.23 -4.02
CA LYS A 59 -90.05 -85.67 -2.88
C LYS A 59 -88.89 -84.80 -3.37
N LEU A 60 -88.82 -83.57 -2.88
CA LEU A 60 -87.63 -82.74 -2.90
C LEU A 60 -86.96 -82.84 -1.52
N PRO A 61 -85.76 -83.42 -1.40
CA PRO A 61 -85.04 -83.44 -0.14
C PRO A 61 -84.83 -82.03 0.42
N LYS A 62 -84.70 -81.91 1.74
CA LYS A 62 -84.37 -80.61 2.38
C LYS A 62 -83.12 -79.97 1.74
N GLY A 63 -83.13 -78.65 1.62
CA GLY A 63 -81.97 -77.89 1.17
C GLY A 63 -80.82 -77.94 2.18
N SER A 64 -79.64 -77.54 1.72
CA SER A 64 -78.52 -77.20 2.60
C SER A 64 -78.73 -75.81 3.20
N ALA A 65 -78.08 -75.52 4.33
CA ALA A 65 -78.11 -74.19 4.93
C ALA A 65 -77.67 -73.13 3.91
N GLY A 66 -78.38 -71.99 3.87
CA GLY A 66 -78.12 -70.91 2.91
C GLY A 66 -78.75 -71.11 1.53
N GLN A 67 -79.46 -72.22 1.28
CA GLN A 67 -80.28 -72.37 0.08
C GLN A 67 -81.70 -71.85 0.28
N VAL A 68 -82.27 -71.28 -0.77
CA VAL A 68 -83.67 -70.85 -0.86
C VAL A 68 -84.41 -71.68 -1.89
N LEU A 69 -85.70 -71.93 -1.66
CA LEU A 69 -86.54 -72.65 -2.60
C LEU A 69 -86.89 -71.72 -3.76
N THR A 70 -86.51 -72.11 -4.97
CA THR A 70 -86.74 -71.34 -6.20
C THR A 70 -87.51 -72.19 -7.21
N MET A 71 -88.02 -71.56 -8.27
CA MET A 71 -88.60 -72.28 -9.41
C MET A 71 -87.51 -72.48 -10.46
N GLY A 72 -86.95 -73.69 -10.54
CA GLY A 72 -85.96 -74.07 -11.55
C GLY A 72 -86.62 -74.47 -12.87
N SER A 73 -85.85 -74.81 -13.90
CA SER A 73 -86.40 -75.39 -15.14
C SER A 73 -86.82 -76.85 -14.91
N PRO A 74 -87.99 -77.33 -15.36
CA PRO A 74 -88.98 -76.70 -16.24
C PRO A 74 -90.18 -76.05 -15.49
N LEU A 75 -89.92 -75.21 -14.49
CA LEU A 75 -90.85 -74.66 -13.49
C LEU A 75 -91.20 -75.64 -12.36
N LEU A 76 -90.19 -76.33 -11.84
CA LEU A 76 -90.33 -77.18 -10.65
C LEU A 76 -89.56 -76.57 -9.46
N PRO A 77 -90.03 -76.75 -8.21
CA PRO A 77 -89.29 -76.34 -7.02
C PRO A 77 -87.88 -76.95 -6.99
N SER A 78 -86.87 -76.10 -6.85
CA SER A 78 -85.46 -76.49 -6.72
C SER A 78 -84.72 -75.57 -5.75
N TRP A 79 -83.79 -76.12 -4.97
CA TRP A 79 -82.95 -75.33 -4.08
C TRP A 79 -81.87 -74.59 -4.88
N ALA A 80 -81.75 -73.28 -4.67
CA ALA A 80 -80.66 -72.46 -5.21
C ALA A 80 -79.94 -71.73 -4.07
N ALA A 81 -78.71 -71.27 -4.32
CA ALA A 81 -78.00 -70.43 -3.36
C ALA A 81 -78.78 -69.12 -3.11
N ASN A 82 -78.87 -68.70 -1.86
CA ASN A 82 -79.42 -67.40 -1.51
C ASN A 82 -78.46 -66.29 -1.98
N ALA A 83 -78.67 -65.77 -3.20
CA ALA A 83 -77.90 -64.65 -3.74
C ALA A 83 -78.35 -63.31 -3.14
N GLY A 84 -78.48 -63.25 -1.80
CA GLY A 84 -78.97 -62.07 -1.08
C GLY A 84 -78.36 -60.78 -1.62
N LEU A 85 -79.11 -59.68 -1.56
CA LEU A 85 -78.68 -58.37 -2.06
C LEU A 85 -77.32 -58.00 -1.44
N GLN A 86 -76.23 -58.23 -2.18
CA GLN A 86 -74.88 -57.86 -1.77
C GLN A 86 -74.65 -56.39 -2.10
N ASN A 87 -74.02 -55.68 -1.18
CA ASN A 87 -73.41 -54.40 -1.49
C ASN A 87 -72.27 -54.65 -2.50
N LEU A 88 -72.25 -53.92 -3.61
CA LEU A 88 -71.28 -54.12 -4.70
C LEU A 88 -69.88 -53.60 -4.32
N PHE A 89 -69.76 -52.82 -3.24
CA PHE A 89 -68.50 -52.29 -2.74
C PHE A 89 -68.22 -52.87 -1.35
N ASP A 90 -67.15 -53.68 -1.26
CA ASP A 90 -66.75 -54.43 -0.06
C ASP A 90 -66.10 -53.50 1.00
N GLU A 91 -65.06 -52.76 0.61
CA GLU A 91 -64.33 -51.85 1.49
C GLU A 91 -63.89 -50.58 0.75
N PHE A 92 -64.08 -49.41 1.36
CA PHE A 92 -63.49 -48.14 0.92
C PHE A 92 -62.37 -47.72 1.88
N THR A 93 -61.13 -47.77 1.41
CA THR A 93 -59.94 -47.36 2.17
C THR A 93 -59.53 -45.92 1.81
N GLY A 94 -59.26 -45.09 2.81
CA GLY A 94 -58.60 -43.79 2.63
C GLY A 94 -57.15 -43.81 3.13
N ASP A 95 -56.40 -42.72 2.93
CA ASP A 95 -55.03 -42.58 3.45
C ASP A 95 -54.98 -42.72 4.98
N THR A 96 -56.07 -42.38 5.66
CA THR A 96 -56.31 -42.69 7.07
C THR A 96 -57.70 -43.28 7.24
N GLY A 97 -57.76 -44.51 7.74
CA GLY A 97 -59.01 -45.22 8.02
C GLY A 97 -59.62 -45.95 6.82
N SER A 98 -60.61 -46.77 7.12
CA SER A 98 -61.38 -47.55 6.15
C SER A 98 -62.81 -47.68 6.65
N ILE A 99 -63.76 -47.83 5.72
CA ILE A 99 -65.15 -48.12 6.03
C ILE A 99 -65.64 -49.30 5.18
N VAL A 100 -66.25 -50.26 5.86
CA VAL A 100 -67.03 -51.35 5.27
C VAL A 100 -68.49 -51.02 5.48
N ALA A 101 -69.30 -51.19 4.45
CA ALA A 101 -70.71 -50.88 4.58
C ALA A 101 -71.44 -51.96 5.40
N ASP A 102 -72.13 -51.57 6.47
CA ASP A 102 -72.77 -52.50 7.42
C ASP A 102 -74.31 -52.51 7.38
N ASP A 103 -74.93 -51.57 6.67
CA ASP A 103 -76.38 -51.51 6.41
C ASP A 103 -76.67 -51.19 4.94
N THR A 104 -77.75 -51.76 4.40
CA THR A 104 -78.24 -51.53 3.04
C THR A 104 -78.62 -50.08 2.71
N ASN A 105 -78.80 -49.22 3.71
CA ASN A 105 -79.15 -47.81 3.58
C ASN A 105 -77.97 -46.88 3.92
N GLN A 106 -76.81 -47.42 4.24
CA GLN A 106 -75.64 -46.61 4.55
C GLN A 106 -75.18 -45.82 3.32
N LYS A 107 -74.89 -44.53 3.50
CA LYS A 107 -74.47 -43.62 2.43
C LYS A 107 -73.02 -43.22 2.62
N LEU A 108 -72.23 -43.27 1.55
CA LEU A 108 -70.92 -42.60 1.50
C LEU A 108 -71.14 -41.12 1.20
N ILE A 109 -70.78 -40.26 2.15
CA ILE A 109 -70.83 -38.80 2.00
C ILE A 109 -69.40 -38.29 1.85
N ILE A 110 -69.11 -37.66 0.72
CA ILE A 110 -67.85 -36.93 0.50
C ILE A 110 -68.20 -35.46 0.61
N ALA A 111 -67.85 -34.85 1.75
CA ALA A 111 -68.06 -33.43 2.01
C ALA A 111 -66.71 -32.72 2.02
N GLY A 112 -66.62 -31.59 1.32
CA GLY A 112 -65.48 -30.70 1.42
C GLY A 112 -65.43 -30.01 2.79
N GLY A 113 -64.22 -29.84 3.32
CA GLY A 113 -63.97 -29.00 4.49
C GLY A 113 -64.02 -27.51 4.16
N THR A 114 -63.71 -26.63 5.12
CA THR A 114 -63.55 -25.19 4.83
C THR A 114 -62.45 -24.99 3.79
N GLY A 115 -62.75 -24.26 2.71
CA GLY A 115 -61.82 -24.01 1.61
C GLY A 115 -61.69 -25.16 0.60
N ILE A 116 -62.50 -26.22 0.72
CA ILE A 116 -62.50 -27.34 -0.23
C ILE A 116 -63.93 -27.60 -0.68
N SER A 117 -64.19 -27.62 -1.98
CA SER A 117 -65.45 -28.11 -2.54
C SER A 117 -65.27 -29.46 -3.24
N THR A 118 -66.28 -30.31 -3.11
CA THR A 118 -66.28 -31.67 -3.65
C THR A 118 -67.51 -31.89 -4.51
N VAL A 119 -67.33 -32.35 -5.74
CA VAL A 119 -68.41 -32.64 -6.69
C VAL A 119 -68.29 -34.09 -7.15
N ILE A 120 -69.37 -34.86 -7.01
CA ILE A 120 -69.50 -36.20 -7.59
C ILE A 120 -70.55 -36.14 -8.70
N ALA A 121 -70.13 -36.33 -9.95
CA ALA A 121 -71.03 -36.23 -11.10
C ALA A 121 -70.55 -37.08 -12.30
N GLY A 122 -71.41 -37.21 -13.31
CA GLY A 122 -71.07 -37.81 -14.60
C GLY A 122 -71.36 -39.31 -14.75
N SER A 123 -71.08 -39.82 -15.94
CA SER A 123 -71.10 -41.24 -16.31
C SER A 123 -69.96 -41.49 -17.33
N PRO A 124 -68.78 -41.98 -16.91
CA PRO A 124 -68.46 -42.55 -15.60
C PRO A 124 -68.46 -41.53 -14.45
N VAL A 125 -68.73 -42.01 -13.23
CA VAL A 125 -68.73 -41.19 -12.02
C VAL A 125 -67.33 -40.65 -11.75
N THR A 126 -67.21 -39.34 -11.64
CA THR A 126 -65.94 -38.65 -11.32
C THR A 126 -66.12 -37.87 -10.01
N LEU A 127 -65.15 -37.99 -9.11
CA LEU A 127 -65.00 -37.10 -7.96
C LEU A 127 -64.03 -35.98 -8.34
N THR A 128 -64.50 -34.74 -8.31
CA THR A 128 -63.68 -33.54 -8.43
C THR A 128 -63.54 -32.90 -7.05
N ILE A 129 -62.31 -32.64 -6.63
CA ILE A 129 -61.98 -31.89 -5.41
C ILE A 129 -61.32 -30.59 -5.85
N THR A 130 -61.89 -29.47 -5.41
CA THR A 130 -61.46 -28.12 -5.79
C THR A 130 -61.07 -27.35 -4.54
N ASN A 131 -59.94 -26.64 -4.59
CA ASN A 131 -59.64 -25.61 -3.59
C ASN A 131 -60.59 -24.43 -3.84
N ASP A 132 -61.50 -24.21 -2.90
CA ASP A 132 -62.58 -23.23 -2.98
C ASP A 132 -62.42 -22.17 -1.89
N SER A 133 -63.21 -21.10 -1.97
CA SER A 133 -63.14 -20.01 -1.00
C SER A 133 -63.42 -20.48 0.44
N PRO A 134 -62.67 -19.99 1.44
CA PRO A 134 -61.50 -19.12 1.31
C PRO A 134 -60.27 -19.91 0.86
N ASN A 135 -59.75 -19.59 -0.33
CA ASN A 135 -58.43 -20.01 -0.77
C ASN A 135 -57.44 -19.35 0.18
N VAL A 136 -56.93 -20.08 1.16
CA VAL A 136 -55.81 -19.59 1.95
C VAL A 136 -54.57 -19.69 1.06
N ASP A 137 -54.16 -18.59 0.46
CA ASP A 137 -52.86 -18.54 -0.19
C ASP A 137 -51.80 -18.85 0.88
N GLN A 138 -51.10 -19.96 0.72
CA GLN A 138 -50.03 -20.35 1.64
C GLN A 138 -48.94 -19.29 1.59
N ASN A 139 -48.84 -18.48 2.65
CA ASN A 139 -47.73 -17.60 3.02
C ASN A 139 -46.84 -17.19 1.84
N ILE A 140 -47.19 -16.06 1.21
CA ILE A 140 -46.41 -15.45 0.12
C ILE A 140 -44.94 -15.27 0.55
N TRP A 141 -44.67 -15.14 1.86
CA TRP A 141 -43.36 -15.28 2.50
C TRP A 141 -43.51 -15.74 3.96
N LEU A 142 -42.65 -16.65 4.43
CA LEU A 142 -42.77 -17.30 5.76
C LEU A 142 -42.15 -16.48 6.89
N ASN A 143 -40.88 -16.07 6.76
CA ASN A 143 -40.19 -15.20 7.70
C ASN A 143 -39.13 -14.39 6.94
N ILE A 144 -39.13 -13.07 7.14
CA ILE A 144 -38.03 -12.18 6.74
C ILE A 144 -37.44 -11.58 8.02
N ASP A 145 -36.16 -11.86 8.26
CA ASP A 145 -35.39 -11.27 9.37
C ASP A 145 -34.67 -9.99 8.92
N ALA A 146 -34.35 -9.15 9.90
CA ALA A 146 -33.55 -7.94 9.72
C ALA A 146 -32.44 -7.85 10.78
N ASP A 147 -31.48 -6.97 10.54
CA ASP A 147 -30.40 -6.63 11.48
C ASP A 147 -30.91 -5.92 12.74
N SER A 148 -32.05 -5.23 12.63
CA SER A 148 -32.80 -4.62 13.72
C SER A 148 -34.30 -4.88 13.57
N GLY A 149 -34.98 -5.15 14.69
CA GLY A 149 -36.34 -5.69 14.67
C GLY A 149 -36.36 -7.22 14.62
N GLY A 150 -37.51 -7.82 14.97
CA GLY A 150 -37.69 -9.28 14.90
C GLY A 150 -38.19 -9.74 13.52
N PRO A 151 -38.29 -11.06 13.30
CA PRO A 151 -38.83 -11.62 12.07
C PRO A 151 -40.24 -11.11 11.80
N VAL A 152 -40.51 -10.73 10.54
CA VAL A 152 -41.85 -10.42 10.05
C VAL A 152 -42.36 -11.56 9.15
N ALA A 153 -43.65 -11.85 9.22
CA ALA A 153 -44.34 -12.86 8.41
C ALA A 153 -45.60 -12.22 7.82
N ALA A 154 -46.02 -12.69 6.64
CA ALA A 154 -47.21 -12.16 6.00
C ALA A 154 -48.44 -12.44 6.87
N ASP A 155 -49.19 -11.40 7.24
CA ASP A 155 -50.38 -11.56 8.09
C ASP A 155 -51.70 -11.57 7.32
N THR A 156 -51.68 -11.17 6.05
CA THR A 156 -52.82 -11.17 5.13
C THR A 156 -52.40 -11.59 3.72
N THR A 157 -53.38 -11.94 2.88
CA THR A 157 -53.14 -12.33 1.47
C THR A 157 -52.75 -11.17 0.57
N SER A 158 -52.90 -9.93 1.05
CA SER A 158 -52.49 -8.71 0.35
C SER A 158 -51.32 -8.01 1.03
N ASP A 159 -50.67 -8.69 1.98
CA ASP A 159 -49.55 -8.10 2.70
C ASP A 159 -48.38 -7.79 1.75
N THR A 160 -47.69 -6.69 2.02
CA THR A 160 -46.66 -6.15 1.14
C THR A 160 -45.32 -6.09 1.86
N PHE A 161 -44.31 -6.76 1.31
CA PHE A 161 -42.93 -6.57 1.74
C PHE A 161 -42.32 -5.34 1.04
N THR A 162 -41.99 -4.30 1.81
CA THR A 162 -41.42 -3.05 1.28
C THR A 162 -39.93 -2.96 1.61
N ILE A 163 -39.08 -2.76 0.59
CA ILE A 163 -37.65 -2.45 0.76
C ILE A 163 -37.45 -0.93 0.65
N THR A 164 -37.43 -0.24 1.79
CA THR A 164 -37.21 1.20 1.83
C THR A 164 -35.72 1.54 1.82
N GLY A 165 -35.30 2.43 0.92
CA GLY A 165 -33.95 2.99 0.94
C GLY A 165 -33.71 3.84 2.18
N GLY A 166 -32.60 3.60 2.88
CA GLY A 166 -32.13 4.47 3.97
C GLY A 166 -31.51 5.77 3.46
N THR A 167 -30.90 6.55 4.36
CA THR A 167 -30.12 7.74 3.98
C THR A 167 -29.01 7.33 3.02
N LEU A 168 -28.96 7.97 1.83
CA LEU A 168 -28.00 7.69 0.75
C LEU A 168 -28.12 6.30 0.12
N ILE A 169 -29.13 5.51 0.46
CA ILE A 169 -29.43 4.23 -0.19
C ILE A 169 -30.71 4.40 -1.00
N THR A 170 -30.63 4.13 -2.30
CA THR A 170 -31.77 4.11 -3.20
C THR A 170 -32.12 2.67 -3.52
N THR A 171 -33.41 2.34 -3.48
CA THR A 171 -33.93 1.03 -3.83
C THR A 171 -34.89 1.21 -5.01
N SER A 172 -34.79 0.35 -6.01
CA SER A 172 -35.68 0.37 -7.17
C SER A 172 -35.99 -1.03 -7.65
N ILE A 173 -37.15 -1.18 -8.31
CA ILE A 173 -37.58 -2.43 -8.91
C ILE A 173 -37.83 -2.16 -10.39
N SER A 174 -37.26 -3.02 -11.24
CA SER A 174 -37.53 -3.02 -12.68
C SER A 174 -37.72 -4.47 -13.14
N GLY A 175 -38.93 -4.82 -13.54
CA GLY A 175 -39.31 -6.22 -13.73
C GLY A 175 -39.16 -7.00 -12.42
N ASP A 176 -38.39 -8.09 -12.47
CA ASP A 176 -38.18 -9.00 -11.34
C ASP A 176 -36.87 -8.71 -10.57
N ALA A 177 -36.15 -7.64 -10.93
CA ALA A 177 -34.89 -7.27 -10.31
C ALA A 177 -35.07 -6.15 -9.27
N VAL A 178 -34.66 -6.43 -8.03
CA VAL A 178 -34.44 -5.41 -7.00
C VAL A 178 -33.02 -4.87 -7.16
N THR A 179 -32.89 -3.56 -7.33
CA THR A 179 -31.61 -2.85 -7.34
C THR A 179 -31.48 -2.01 -6.08
N ILE A 180 -30.34 -2.11 -5.41
CA ILE A 180 -29.99 -1.31 -4.24
C ILE A 180 -28.69 -0.58 -4.55
N ASN A 181 -28.75 0.74 -4.62
CA ASN A 181 -27.62 1.58 -4.97
C ASN A 181 -27.29 2.55 -3.84
N TRP A 182 -26.01 2.69 -3.54
CA TRP A 182 -25.52 3.79 -2.73
C TRP A 182 -25.38 5.04 -3.61
N ALA A 183 -26.08 6.10 -3.25
CA ALA A 183 -26.20 7.34 -4.00
C ALA A 183 -25.35 8.48 -3.41
N ALA A 184 -24.44 8.18 -2.48
CA ALA A 184 -23.51 9.19 -1.98
C ALA A 184 -22.26 9.30 -2.86
N SER A 185 -21.65 10.49 -2.80
CA SER A 185 -20.29 10.70 -3.31
C SER A 185 -19.30 10.51 -2.15
N LEU A 186 -18.11 9.97 -2.42
CA LEU A 186 -16.96 10.03 -1.51
C LEU A 186 -16.29 11.42 -1.62
N ASN A 187 -17.07 12.48 -1.42
CA ASN A 187 -16.64 13.86 -1.70
C ASN A 187 -16.22 14.65 -0.45
N ASP A 188 -16.33 14.03 0.73
CA ASP A 188 -15.80 14.57 1.97
C ASP A 188 -15.08 13.48 2.77
N LEU A 189 -14.51 13.87 3.91
CA LEU A 189 -13.87 12.98 4.87
C LEU A 189 -14.71 12.91 6.16
N SER A 190 -16.04 13.01 6.05
CA SER A 190 -16.94 13.03 7.21
C SER A 190 -16.92 11.72 8.01
N ASP A 191 -16.56 10.62 7.36
CA ASP A 191 -16.38 9.29 7.93
C ASP A 191 -15.02 9.09 8.59
N VAL A 192 -14.03 9.94 8.27
CA VAL A 192 -12.70 9.91 8.88
C VAL A 192 -12.66 10.88 10.05
N THR A 193 -12.42 10.37 11.26
CA THR A 193 -12.13 11.25 12.40
C THR A 193 -10.77 11.91 12.19
N ILE A 194 -10.78 13.22 11.91
CA ILE A 194 -9.58 14.04 11.77
C ILE A 194 -9.38 14.84 13.06
N THR A 195 -8.24 14.64 13.72
CA THR A 195 -7.84 15.41 14.90
C THR A 195 -7.01 16.63 14.51
N GLY A 196 -7.21 17.75 15.21
CA GLY A 196 -6.37 18.94 15.01
C GLY A 196 -4.95 18.69 15.53
N GLY A 197 -3.94 18.92 14.68
CA GLY A 197 -2.54 18.94 15.08
C GLY A 197 -2.17 20.24 15.81
N ALA A 198 -0.91 20.34 16.28
CA ALA A 198 -0.40 21.54 16.94
C ALA A 198 -0.60 22.79 16.05
N GLY A 199 -1.54 23.65 16.44
CA GLY A 199 -1.87 24.90 15.74
C GLY A 199 -2.92 24.80 14.61
N SER A 200 -3.61 23.67 14.42
CA SER A 200 -4.56 23.48 13.31
C SER A 200 -5.99 23.12 13.76
N PRO A 201 -7.05 23.63 13.10
CA PRO A 201 -8.43 23.17 13.31
C PRO A 201 -8.61 21.69 12.89
N SER A 202 -9.58 21.02 13.49
CA SER A 202 -9.96 19.63 13.16
C SER A 202 -10.52 19.47 11.75
N LEU A 203 -10.99 20.55 11.12
CA LEU A 203 -11.39 20.58 9.71
C LEU A 203 -10.23 21.10 8.85
N PRO A 204 -9.74 20.30 7.88
CA PRO A 204 -8.72 20.74 6.93
C PRO A 204 -9.19 21.92 6.09
N THR A 205 -8.28 22.87 5.86
CA THR A 205 -8.45 23.95 4.90
C THR A 205 -7.58 23.71 3.68
N ILE A 206 -7.73 24.54 2.63
CA ILE A 206 -6.91 24.44 1.42
C ILE A 206 -5.43 24.38 1.80
N GLY A 207 -4.63 23.55 1.14
CA GLY A 207 -3.17 23.50 1.35
C GLY A 207 -2.69 22.90 2.67
N ASP A 208 -3.59 22.51 3.58
CA ASP A 208 -3.21 21.73 4.75
C ASP A 208 -2.75 20.32 4.34
N THR A 209 -1.97 19.68 5.19
CA THR A 209 -1.46 18.33 4.99
C THR A 209 -2.09 17.38 6.01
N LEU A 210 -2.84 16.39 5.52
CA LEU A 210 -3.29 15.27 6.35
C LEU A 210 -2.21 14.21 6.44
N PHE A 211 -1.91 13.75 7.66
CA PHE A 211 -0.98 12.65 7.88
C PHE A 211 -1.49 11.72 8.99
N TYR A 212 -1.07 10.46 8.96
CA TYR A 212 -1.39 9.51 10.03
C TYR A 212 -0.26 9.51 11.06
N ASP A 213 -0.57 9.79 12.33
CA ASP A 213 0.43 9.89 13.41
C ASP A 213 0.72 8.54 14.12
N GLY A 214 0.06 7.47 13.69
CA GLY A 214 0.10 6.14 14.32
C GLY A 214 -1.14 5.81 15.16
N ALA A 215 -2.00 6.80 15.43
CA ALA A 215 -3.27 6.61 16.14
C ALA A 215 -4.46 7.17 15.35
N ALA A 216 -4.33 8.38 14.79
CA ALA A 216 -5.39 9.08 14.07
C ALA A 216 -4.86 9.78 12.82
N TRP A 217 -5.78 10.17 11.94
CA TRP A 217 -5.49 11.15 10.89
C TRP A 217 -5.44 12.53 11.52
N VAL A 218 -4.30 13.20 11.40
CA VAL A 218 -4.03 14.52 11.97
C VAL A 218 -3.95 15.56 10.87
N ASN A 219 -4.59 16.70 11.09
CA ASN A 219 -4.45 17.86 10.22
C ASN A 219 -3.24 18.71 10.62
N LEU A 220 -2.22 18.77 9.77
CA LEU A 220 -1.13 19.74 9.85
C LEU A 220 -1.49 20.96 9.00
N ALA A 221 -1.65 22.11 9.66
CA ALA A 221 -1.88 23.39 8.98
C ALA A 221 -0.80 23.64 7.93
N ARG A 222 -1.16 24.28 6.82
CA ARG A 222 -0.19 24.68 5.79
C ARG A 222 0.98 25.47 6.37
N GLY A 223 2.16 25.28 5.79
CA GLY A 223 3.35 26.06 6.15
C GLY A 223 3.25 27.51 5.69
N THR A 224 4.05 28.38 6.29
CA THR A 224 4.29 29.75 5.83
C THR A 224 5.43 29.80 4.83
N ALA A 225 5.54 30.90 4.08
CA ALA A 225 6.66 31.13 3.17
C ALA A 225 8.01 30.97 3.89
N GLY A 226 8.97 30.33 3.23
CA GLY A 226 10.29 30.04 3.80
C GLY A 226 10.34 28.80 4.70
N GLN A 227 9.25 28.04 4.82
CA GLN A 227 9.26 26.74 5.51
C GLN A 227 9.38 25.56 4.53
N VAL A 228 9.97 24.48 5.01
CA VAL A 228 10.00 23.16 4.37
C VAL A 228 9.36 22.13 5.29
N LEU A 229 8.71 21.13 4.70
CA LEU A 229 8.16 20.01 5.46
C LEU A 229 9.30 19.06 5.80
N THR A 230 9.48 18.80 7.09
CA THR A 230 10.53 17.93 7.62
C THR A 230 9.92 16.84 8.49
N MET A 231 10.68 15.76 8.72
CA MET A 231 10.30 14.73 9.67
C MET A 231 10.90 15.08 11.03
N GLY A 232 10.04 15.35 12.01
CA GLY A 232 10.44 15.72 13.37
C GLY A 232 10.76 14.52 14.27
N SER A 233 10.83 14.79 15.57
CA SER A 233 10.76 13.79 16.64
C SER A 233 9.47 14.01 17.44
N PRO A 234 8.54 13.04 17.54
CA PRO A 234 8.54 11.73 16.86
C PRO A 234 8.52 11.88 15.33
N LEU A 235 8.73 10.78 14.57
CA LEU A 235 8.80 10.71 13.11
C LEU A 235 7.48 11.10 12.41
N VAL A 236 7.04 12.34 12.61
CA VAL A 236 5.84 12.93 12.05
C VAL A 236 6.22 14.19 11.25
N PRO A 237 5.45 14.53 10.21
CA PRO A 237 5.68 15.75 9.44
C PRO A 237 5.54 17.00 10.32
N SER A 238 6.47 17.94 10.17
CA SER A 238 6.43 19.26 10.81
C SER A 238 7.12 20.31 9.95
N TRP A 239 6.61 21.54 9.96
CA TRP A 239 7.21 22.64 9.22
C TRP A 239 8.45 23.18 9.95
N ALA A 240 9.57 23.26 9.25
CA ALA A 240 10.80 23.86 9.74
C ALA A 240 11.24 25.00 8.81
N ALA A 241 12.05 25.93 9.33
CA ALA A 241 12.65 26.97 8.50
C ALA A 241 13.54 26.33 7.43
N ASN A 242 13.39 26.74 6.18
CA ASN A 242 14.26 26.34 5.09
C ASN A 242 15.57 27.13 5.19
N THR A 243 16.54 26.62 5.93
CA THR A 243 17.81 27.31 6.14
C THR A 243 18.73 27.26 4.94
N GLY A 244 18.54 26.29 4.02
CA GLY A 244 19.39 26.08 2.85
C GLY A 244 20.86 25.80 3.22
N VAL A 245 21.48 24.76 2.66
CA VAL A 245 22.94 24.64 2.79
C VAL A 245 23.55 25.64 1.80
N GLN A 246 23.71 26.90 2.24
CA GLN A 246 23.94 28.03 1.34
C GLN A 246 25.41 28.28 1.02
N ASN A 247 26.34 27.77 1.82
CA ASN A 247 27.78 28.01 1.64
C ASN A 247 28.50 26.68 1.50
N LEU A 248 28.90 26.32 0.27
CA LEU A 248 29.73 25.13 0.02
C LEU A 248 31.15 25.26 0.62
N PHE A 249 31.53 26.48 1.03
CA PHE A 249 32.78 26.80 1.70
C PHE A 249 32.47 27.24 3.13
N ASP A 250 32.89 26.43 4.10
CA ASP A 250 32.58 26.59 5.54
C ASP A 250 33.42 27.72 6.18
N GLU A 251 34.71 27.82 5.85
CA GLU A 251 35.64 28.79 6.43
C GLU A 251 36.73 29.20 5.41
N PHE A 252 37.03 30.50 5.31
CA PHE A 252 38.21 31.00 4.61
C PHE A 252 39.28 31.41 5.63
N VAL A 253 40.47 30.83 5.54
CA VAL A 253 41.61 31.12 6.44
C VAL A 253 42.69 31.87 5.67
N GLY A 254 43.15 33.00 6.21
CA GLY A 254 44.33 33.72 5.73
C GLY A 254 45.51 33.59 6.69
N ASP A 255 46.68 34.11 6.29
CA ASP A 255 47.90 34.08 7.12
C ASP A 255 47.73 34.79 8.48
N THR A 256 46.83 35.78 8.54
CA THR A 256 46.37 36.40 9.78
C THR A 256 44.85 36.51 9.78
N GLY A 257 44.18 35.57 10.44
CA GLY A 257 42.73 35.59 10.69
C GLY A 257 41.92 34.67 9.78
N SER A 258 40.64 34.56 10.09
CA SER A 258 39.68 33.75 9.35
C SER A 258 38.30 34.41 9.38
N ILE A 259 37.44 34.06 8.40
CA ILE A 259 36.05 34.47 8.33
C ILE A 259 35.17 33.29 7.90
N VAL A 260 34.01 33.17 8.56
CA VAL A 260 32.91 32.27 8.19
C VAL A 260 31.79 33.12 7.62
N ALA A 261 31.14 32.65 6.56
CA ALA A 261 30.06 33.40 5.96
C ALA A 261 28.80 33.41 6.85
N ASP A 262 28.33 34.59 7.28
CA ASP A 262 27.24 34.75 8.26
C ASP A 262 25.95 35.38 7.70
N ASP A 263 25.97 35.89 6.47
CA ASP A 263 24.79 36.36 5.72
C ASP A 263 24.85 35.97 4.24
N THR A 264 23.66 35.78 3.67
CA THR A 264 23.35 35.51 2.27
C THR A 264 23.92 36.52 1.27
N ASN A 265 24.22 37.75 1.69
CA ASN A 265 24.79 38.80 0.83
C ASN A 265 26.28 39.07 1.11
N GLN A 266 26.91 38.32 2.01
CA GLN A 266 28.31 38.54 2.33
C GLN A 266 29.20 38.15 1.14
N LYS A 267 30.06 39.07 0.71
CA LYS A 267 30.96 38.90 -0.43
C LYS A 267 32.41 38.79 0.05
N LEU A 268 33.14 37.78 -0.41
CA LEU A 268 34.60 37.76 -0.31
C LEU A 268 35.18 38.72 -1.36
N ILE A 269 35.78 39.81 -0.90
CA ILE A 269 36.45 40.78 -1.77
C ILE A 269 37.96 40.56 -1.65
N ILE A 270 38.59 40.13 -2.74
CA ILE A 270 40.05 40.04 -2.85
C ILE A 270 40.53 41.27 -3.63
N ALA A 271 40.93 42.32 -2.92
CA ALA A 271 41.44 43.55 -3.50
C ALA A 271 42.97 43.62 -3.34
N GLY A 272 43.66 44.01 -4.41
CA GLY A 272 45.07 44.34 -4.35
C GLY A 272 45.30 45.66 -3.62
N GLY A 273 46.36 45.73 -2.83
CA GLY A 273 46.85 46.99 -2.23
C GLY A 273 47.59 47.86 -3.26
N ALA A 274 48.13 49.01 -2.82
CA ALA A 274 48.98 49.82 -3.69
C ALA A 274 50.17 48.99 -4.20
N GLY A 275 50.34 48.93 -5.52
CA GLY A 275 51.39 48.15 -6.17
C GLY A 275 51.09 46.65 -6.32
N ILE A 276 49.88 46.19 -5.97
CA ILE A 276 49.44 44.81 -6.17
C ILE A 276 48.10 44.85 -6.91
N SER A 277 47.97 44.10 -8.01
CA SER A 277 46.68 43.87 -8.66
C SER A 277 46.26 42.41 -8.49
N THR A 278 44.96 42.19 -8.29
CA THR A 278 44.35 40.87 -8.12
C THR A 278 43.30 40.65 -9.21
N ALA A 279 43.32 39.49 -9.85
CA ALA A 279 42.36 39.11 -10.89
C ALA A 279 41.80 37.73 -10.61
N ILE A 280 40.46 37.59 -10.62
CA ILE A 280 39.75 36.32 -10.50
C ILE A 280 39.01 36.08 -11.81
N ALA A 281 39.40 35.05 -12.55
CA ALA A 281 38.80 34.76 -13.85
C ALA A 281 38.91 33.25 -14.21
N GLY A 282 38.19 32.85 -15.27
CA GLY A 282 38.31 31.53 -15.89
C GLY A 282 37.38 30.45 -15.35
N SER A 283 37.50 29.25 -15.95
CA SER A 283 36.90 27.98 -15.50
C SER A 283 37.92 26.86 -15.76
N PRO A 284 38.57 26.29 -14.73
CA PRO A 284 38.38 26.53 -13.30
C PRO A 284 38.78 27.95 -12.86
N VAL A 285 38.13 28.43 -11.79
CA VAL A 285 38.38 29.76 -11.22
C VAL A 285 39.81 29.84 -10.70
N THR A 286 40.60 30.79 -11.21
CA THR A 286 41.97 31.03 -10.78
C THR A 286 42.10 32.44 -10.19
N LEU A 287 42.79 32.58 -9.06
CA LEU A 287 43.23 33.86 -8.51
C LEU A 287 44.66 34.13 -8.98
N THR A 288 44.84 35.22 -9.72
CA THR A 288 46.15 35.75 -10.09
C THR A 288 46.46 36.98 -9.24
N ILE A 289 47.64 37.01 -8.63
CA ILE A 289 48.17 38.16 -7.90
C ILE A 289 49.40 38.66 -8.65
N THR A 290 49.38 39.92 -9.06
CA THR A 290 50.43 40.56 -9.84
C THR A 290 51.02 41.73 -9.06
N ASN A 291 52.34 41.84 -9.04
CA ASN A 291 53.01 43.06 -8.58
C ASN A 291 52.95 44.10 -9.70
N ASP A 292 52.20 45.17 -9.47
CA ASP A 292 51.86 46.21 -10.44
C ASP A 292 52.36 47.59 -9.96
N SER A 293 52.31 48.59 -10.81
CA SER A 293 52.78 49.94 -10.47
C SER A 293 51.92 50.59 -9.35
N PRO A 294 52.51 51.34 -8.40
CA PRO A 294 53.95 51.58 -8.25
C PRO A 294 54.65 50.36 -7.61
N ASN A 295 55.55 49.75 -8.36
CA ASN A 295 56.51 48.82 -7.78
C ASN A 295 57.41 49.66 -6.87
N VAL A 296 57.57 49.28 -5.60
CA VAL A 296 58.68 49.81 -4.81
C VAL A 296 59.96 49.29 -5.45
N ASP A 297 60.69 50.18 -6.11
CA ASP A 297 62.00 49.87 -6.69
C ASP A 297 62.88 49.25 -5.60
N GLN A 298 63.19 47.95 -5.73
CA GLN A 298 64.16 47.31 -4.85
C GLN A 298 65.56 47.74 -5.29
N ASN A 299 66.10 48.77 -4.64
CA ASN A 299 67.47 49.20 -4.88
C ASN A 299 68.44 48.03 -4.64
N ILE A 300 69.27 47.72 -5.64
CA ILE A 300 70.26 46.62 -5.58
C ILE A 300 71.32 46.90 -4.49
N PHE A 301 71.50 48.16 -4.09
CA PHE A 301 72.30 48.59 -2.95
C PHE A 301 71.63 49.81 -2.27
N ALA A 302 71.64 49.86 -0.94
CA ALA A 302 71.00 50.95 -0.19
C ALA A 302 71.87 52.22 -0.13
N THR A 303 73.11 52.09 0.32
CA THR A 303 74.02 53.22 0.53
C THR A 303 75.46 52.76 0.35
N VAL A 304 76.26 53.51 -0.41
CA VAL A 304 77.70 53.31 -0.53
C VAL A 304 78.39 54.54 0.04
N THR A 305 79.25 54.34 1.03
CA THR A 305 80.00 55.41 1.71
C THR A 305 81.44 55.38 1.25
N GLY A 306 81.97 56.54 0.84
CA GLY A 306 83.39 56.73 0.56
C GLY A 306 84.06 57.60 1.63
N ASP A 307 85.37 57.80 1.50
CA ASP A 307 86.18 58.56 2.46
C ASP A 307 85.81 60.05 2.53
N SER A 308 85.18 60.59 1.47
CA SER A 308 84.59 61.93 1.45
C SER A 308 83.19 61.90 0.82
N GLY A 309 82.19 61.51 1.62
CA GLY A 309 80.78 61.57 1.25
C GLY A 309 80.13 60.21 0.99
N THR A 310 78.83 60.25 0.72
CA THR A 310 77.97 59.07 0.60
C THR A 310 77.08 59.22 -0.62
N VAL A 311 76.82 58.10 -1.31
CA VAL A 311 75.78 58.02 -2.34
C VAL A 311 74.71 57.01 -1.93
N THR A 312 73.45 57.42 -2.03
CA THR A 312 72.27 56.57 -1.82
C THR A 312 71.64 56.32 -3.18
N ALA A 313 71.29 55.08 -3.50
CA ALA A 313 70.58 54.78 -4.72
C ALA A 313 69.17 55.39 -4.67
N ASP A 314 68.80 56.14 -5.70
CA ASP A 314 67.48 56.74 -5.88
C ASP A 314 66.65 56.04 -6.97
N SER A 315 67.25 55.06 -7.67
CA SER A 315 66.57 54.21 -8.63
C SER A 315 67.31 52.89 -8.84
N THR A 316 66.64 51.93 -9.48
CA THR A 316 67.26 50.68 -9.95
C THR A 316 68.33 50.87 -11.04
N ALA A 317 68.38 52.05 -11.68
CA ALA A 317 69.37 52.39 -12.70
C ALA A 317 70.61 53.10 -12.12
N THR A 318 70.59 53.49 -10.84
CA THR A 318 71.69 54.24 -10.22
C THR A 318 72.95 53.37 -10.17
N ASN A 319 74.04 53.86 -10.76
CA ASN A 319 75.30 53.15 -10.89
C ASN A 319 76.34 53.71 -9.91
N VAL A 320 77.12 52.84 -9.26
CA VAL A 320 78.31 53.24 -8.49
C VAL A 320 79.52 53.24 -9.42
N LYS A 321 80.04 54.42 -9.76
CA LYS A 321 81.27 54.55 -10.56
C LYS A 321 82.47 54.70 -9.64
N ILE A 322 83.45 53.80 -9.79
CA ILE A 322 84.75 53.93 -9.14
C ILE A 322 85.72 54.51 -10.17
N ALA A 323 86.23 55.72 -9.92
CA ALA A 323 87.19 56.40 -10.79
C ALA A 323 88.57 56.45 -10.13
N GLY A 324 89.62 56.28 -10.93
CA GLY A 324 91.00 56.46 -10.48
C GLY A 324 91.34 57.94 -10.28
N GLY A 325 92.01 58.26 -9.18
CA GLY A 325 92.58 59.59 -8.92
C GLY A 325 93.87 59.85 -9.69
N LEU A 326 94.51 61.01 -9.46
CA LEU A 326 95.84 61.30 -10.03
C LEU A 326 96.81 60.20 -9.57
N ASN A 327 97.40 59.48 -10.52
CA ASN A 327 98.28 58.31 -10.31
C ASN A 327 97.62 57.05 -9.75
N ILE A 328 96.29 56.95 -9.74
CA ILE A 328 95.54 55.74 -9.43
C ILE A 328 94.75 55.33 -10.66
N THR A 329 94.91 54.09 -11.13
CA THR A 329 94.05 53.52 -12.18
C THR A 329 93.12 52.48 -11.57
N THR A 330 91.83 52.55 -11.91
CA THR A 330 90.81 51.56 -11.51
C THR A 330 90.22 50.92 -12.76
N SER A 331 90.36 49.59 -12.89
CA SER A 331 89.71 48.82 -13.95
C SER A 331 88.65 47.90 -13.35
N ALA A 332 87.52 47.84 -14.04
CA ALA A 332 86.41 46.96 -13.74
C ALA A 332 86.28 45.98 -14.91
N THR A 333 86.75 44.74 -14.74
CA THR A 333 86.75 43.74 -15.82
C THR A 333 86.21 42.41 -15.33
N GLY A 334 85.29 41.83 -16.10
CA GLY A 334 84.75 40.49 -15.85
C GLY A 334 83.76 40.40 -14.69
N SER A 335 83.15 39.22 -14.55
CA SER A 335 82.28 38.86 -13.43
C SER A 335 82.87 37.62 -12.74
N PRO A 336 83.14 37.63 -11.41
CA PRO A 336 82.90 38.71 -10.46
C PRO A 336 83.88 39.89 -10.61
N GLN A 337 83.41 41.10 -10.28
CA GLN A 337 84.18 42.33 -10.42
C GLN A 337 85.29 42.40 -9.36
N VAL A 338 86.55 42.33 -9.79
CA VAL A 338 87.72 42.53 -8.92
C VAL A 338 88.24 43.95 -9.14
N LEU A 339 88.20 44.79 -8.10
CA LEU A 339 88.76 46.15 -8.12
C LEU A 339 90.26 46.09 -7.77
N THR A 340 91.11 46.48 -8.71
CA THR A 340 92.57 46.60 -8.47
C THR A 340 92.95 48.08 -8.35
N VAL A 341 93.66 48.45 -7.28
CA VAL A 341 94.18 49.81 -7.02
C VAL A 341 95.71 49.76 -7.08
N ALA A 342 96.31 50.48 -8.02
CA ALA A 342 97.77 50.61 -8.13
C ALA A 342 98.18 52.08 -8.07
N THR A 343 99.20 52.40 -7.27
CA THR A 343 99.86 53.72 -7.23
C THR A 343 101.06 53.73 -8.16
N LEU A 344 101.22 54.77 -9.00
CA LEU A 344 102.47 54.95 -9.76
C LEU A 344 103.61 55.33 -8.79
N ALA A 345 104.72 54.59 -8.83
CA ALA A 345 105.92 54.82 -8.03
C ALA A 345 106.69 56.09 -8.47
N ASP A 346 107.39 56.72 -7.52
CA ASP A 346 108.38 57.83 -7.59
C ASP A 346 107.89 59.27 -7.89
N ILE A 347 107.82 60.09 -6.85
CA ILE A 347 107.74 61.57 -6.92
C ILE A 347 109.18 62.12 -6.94
N VAL A 348 109.62 62.69 -8.07
CA VAL A 348 110.88 63.45 -8.19
C VAL A 348 110.56 64.94 -8.18
N VAL A 349 111.06 65.68 -7.18
CA VAL A 349 110.94 67.15 -7.08
C VAL A 349 112.23 67.77 -7.63
N ASP A 350 112.19 68.36 -8.83
CA ASP A 350 113.39 68.75 -9.63
C ASP A 350 113.72 70.26 -9.65
N SER A 351 113.11 71.11 -8.81
CA SER A 351 113.67 72.44 -8.48
C SER A 351 112.76 73.23 -7.54
N VAL A 352 113.36 73.83 -6.52
CA VAL A 352 112.73 74.85 -5.66
C VAL A 352 113.34 76.19 -6.06
N ASP A 353 112.53 77.10 -6.58
CA ASP A 353 112.91 78.50 -6.86
C ASP A 353 112.93 79.28 -5.54
N LEU A 354 114.13 79.71 -5.12
CA LEU A 354 114.35 80.44 -3.86
C LEU A 354 114.83 81.86 -4.17
N GLY A 355 113.89 82.80 -4.24
CA GLY A 355 114.16 84.23 -4.38
C GLY A 355 115.00 84.79 -3.22
N VAL A 356 116.22 85.25 -3.55
CA VAL A 356 117.06 86.28 -2.90
C VAL A 356 117.03 86.40 -1.36
N ILE A 357 118.14 85.94 -0.77
CA ILE A 357 118.84 86.36 0.46
C ILE A 357 118.08 86.22 1.79
N GLY A 358 118.49 85.20 2.56
CA GLY A 358 118.20 85.06 3.98
C GLY A 358 118.81 83.80 4.59
N THR A 359 120.14 83.69 4.51
CA THR A 359 121.07 82.81 5.26
C THR A 359 120.48 81.62 6.03
N PHE A 360 120.63 80.43 5.43
CA PHE A 360 120.35 79.12 6.03
C PHE A 360 121.31 78.80 7.19
N THR A 361 120.77 78.44 8.35
CA THR A 361 121.52 77.94 9.51
C THR A 361 121.15 76.47 9.75
N SER A 362 121.90 75.58 9.10
CA SER A 362 121.90 74.10 9.18
C SER A 362 120.60 73.37 8.81
N SER A 363 120.68 72.47 7.82
CA SER A 363 119.72 71.39 7.59
C SER A 363 120.45 70.05 7.55
N THR A 364 119.95 69.07 8.28
CA THR A 364 120.49 67.72 8.35
C THR A 364 119.77 66.85 7.31
N LEU A 365 120.46 66.52 6.20
CA LEU A 365 120.00 65.51 5.25
C LEU A 365 120.60 64.16 5.64
N THR A 366 119.75 63.26 6.13
CA THR A 366 120.14 61.88 6.44
C THR A 366 119.79 61.01 5.23
N THR A 367 120.74 60.79 4.33
CA THR A 367 120.70 59.62 3.44
C THR A 367 121.58 58.54 4.06
N ALA A 368 121.16 57.29 3.99
CA ALA A 368 121.98 56.17 4.37
C ALA A 368 123.12 55.99 3.36
N ALA A 369 124.16 56.84 3.40
CA ALA A 369 125.57 56.55 3.04
C ALA A 369 126.53 57.76 2.82
N THR A 370 126.31 59.01 3.27
CA THR A 370 127.42 60.02 3.42
C THR A 370 127.00 61.30 4.16
N THR A 371 127.94 61.96 4.85
CA THR A 371 127.73 63.21 5.61
C THR A 371 128.66 64.31 5.07
N GLN A 372 128.15 65.46 4.65
CA GLN A 372 128.95 66.67 4.39
C GLN A 372 128.23 67.93 4.88
N VAL A 373 129.00 68.83 5.49
CA VAL A 373 128.59 70.11 6.11
C VAL A 373 129.32 71.23 5.39
N ALA A 374 128.59 72.22 4.86
CA ALA A 374 129.17 73.44 4.28
C ALA A 374 128.90 74.64 5.21
N ILE A 375 129.96 75.37 5.60
CA ILE A 375 129.91 76.59 6.42
C ILE A 375 130.33 77.78 5.55
N GLY A 376 129.62 78.91 5.68
CA GLY A 376 129.76 80.09 4.83
C GLY A 376 130.96 81.02 5.14
N SER A 377 131.39 81.72 4.07
CA SER A 377 132.27 82.90 3.97
C SER A 377 133.73 82.74 4.41
N PHE A 378 134.80 83.03 3.65
CA PHE A 378 135.03 83.73 2.37
C PHE A 378 136.17 82.99 1.65
N ALA A 379 135.86 81.95 0.87
CA ALA A 379 136.78 81.30 -0.08
C ALA A 379 135.92 80.44 -1.02
N ILE A 380 135.89 80.78 -2.29
CA ILE A 380 135.29 79.91 -3.32
C ILE A 380 136.32 78.81 -3.58
N ALA A 381 136.07 77.62 -3.01
CA ALA A 381 136.80 76.42 -3.36
C ALA A 381 136.00 75.66 -4.42
N THR A 382 136.38 75.83 -5.70
CA THR A 382 135.92 74.93 -6.76
C THR A 382 136.76 73.66 -6.68
N TYR A 383 136.12 72.51 -6.45
CA TYR A 383 136.85 71.25 -6.31
C TYR A 383 136.27 70.09 -7.11
N ARG A 384 137.18 69.53 -7.93
CA ARG A 384 137.35 68.13 -8.34
C ARG A 384 136.28 67.48 -9.23
N SER A 385 136.68 66.52 -10.06
CA SER A 385 137.98 65.80 -10.13
C SER A 385 138.83 66.23 -11.34
N ALA A 386 140.09 66.65 -11.27
CA ALA A 386 141.18 66.46 -10.30
C ALA A 386 142.14 67.68 -10.35
N GLU A 387 142.92 67.88 -9.29
CA GLU A 387 143.87 68.98 -9.01
C GLU A 387 143.34 70.20 -8.23
N PHE A 388 144.19 70.75 -7.35
CA PHE A 388 143.88 71.67 -6.26
C PHE A 388 144.85 72.84 -6.26
N THR A 389 144.32 74.06 -6.34
CA THR A 389 145.12 75.28 -6.24
C THR A 389 144.41 76.27 -5.34
N ILE A 390 145.11 76.78 -4.33
CA ILE A 390 144.64 77.83 -3.42
C ILE A 390 145.42 79.10 -3.72
N GLN A 391 144.73 80.22 -3.97
CA GLN A 391 145.32 81.55 -3.86
C GLN A 391 144.50 82.42 -2.92
N ALA A 392 145.17 82.92 -1.88
CA ALA A 392 144.66 83.92 -0.95
C ALA A 392 145.31 85.28 -1.22
N VAL A 393 144.61 86.36 -0.88
CA VAL A 393 145.00 87.76 -1.14
C VAL A 393 145.73 88.33 0.08
N GLN A 394 146.88 89.00 -0.13
CA GLN A 394 147.50 89.88 0.88
C GLN A 394 148.22 91.08 0.22
N GLY A 395 147.53 92.22 0.10
CA GLY A 395 148.07 93.49 -0.44
C GLY A 395 147.99 93.66 -1.97
N ASP A 396 148.34 94.84 -2.48
CA ASP A 396 148.12 95.31 -3.87
C ASP A 396 149.01 94.65 -4.96
N ASN A 397 149.49 93.42 -4.79
CA ASN A 397 150.12 92.66 -5.88
C ASN A 397 149.71 91.19 -5.86
N TYR A 398 149.23 90.70 -7.01
CA TYR A 398 148.79 89.32 -7.24
C TYR A 398 149.97 88.39 -7.55
N HIS A 399 150.03 87.22 -6.90
CA HIS A 399 150.96 86.14 -7.28
C HIS A 399 150.24 84.81 -7.47
N THR A 400 150.09 84.43 -8.74
CA THR A 400 149.55 83.15 -9.24
C THR A 400 150.62 82.06 -9.22
N THR A 401 150.36 81.00 -8.47
CA THR A 401 151.10 79.73 -8.56
C THR A 401 150.08 78.63 -8.81
N LYS A 402 150.40 77.78 -9.80
CA LYS A 402 149.56 76.72 -10.35
C LYS A 402 148.98 75.78 -9.32
#